data_AF-A0A7G8W422-F1
#
_entry.id   AF-A0A7G8W422-F1
#
_cell.length_a   1.000
_cell.length_b   1.000
_cell.length_c   1.000
_cell.angle_alpha   90.00
_cell.angle_beta   90.00
_cell.angle_gamma   90.00
#
_symmetry.space_group_name_H-M   'P 1'
#
loop_
_entity.id
_entity.type
_entity.pdbx_description
1 polymer ?
#
loop_
_entity_poly.entity_id
_entity_poly.type
_entity_poly.pdbx_seq_one_letter_code
_entity_poly.pdbx_strand_id
1 'polypeptide(L)'
;MAYAAYRENNGVPRISHATPRNATAFCVLDVTVACADAACVRRNVAQVDDTGVVRCEPLLHDDGTQESVAPRVRLMIRLPITRYTELLHRLIECVPSGEIGRLVSWREHLARCGLRDGR
;
A
#
# COMPACT_ATOMS: atom_id res chain seq x y z
N MET A 1 -0.80 -35.61 23.51
CA MET A 1 -0.54 -34.15 23.37
C MET A 1 -0.27 -33.88 21.91
N ALA A 2 -1.25 -33.32 21.20
CA ALA A 2 -1.18 -33.12 19.76
C ALA A 2 -0.71 -31.70 19.45
N TYR A 3 0.37 -31.57 18.69
CA TYR A 3 0.86 -30.31 18.15
C TYR A 3 -0.19 -29.76 17.17
N ALA A 4 -0.63 -28.52 17.38
CA ALA A 4 -1.51 -27.83 16.44
C ALA A 4 -0.73 -27.58 15.14
N ALA A 5 -1.02 -28.39 14.12
CA ALA A 5 -0.58 -28.15 12.75
C ALA A 5 -1.19 -26.82 12.28
N TYR A 6 -0.34 -25.83 12.07
CA TYR A 6 -0.71 -24.56 11.46
C TYR A 6 -1.16 -24.85 10.03
N ARG A 7 -2.47 -24.88 9.79
CA ARG A 7 -3.03 -24.98 8.43
C ARG A 7 -2.74 -23.66 7.73
N GLU A 8 -1.83 -23.72 6.77
CA GLU A 8 -1.64 -22.68 5.77
C GLU A 8 -3.00 -22.37 5.11
N ASN A 9 -3.52 -21.17 5.38
CA ASN A 9 -4.75 -20.70 4.78
C ASN A 9 -4.48 -20.44 3.28
N ASN A 10 -4.73 -21.46 2.45
CA ASN A 10 -4.75 -21.41 0.98
C ASN A 10 -5.88 -20.51 0.46
N GLY A 11 -5.82 -19.21 0.77
CA GLY A 11 -6.86 -18.25 0.38
C GLY A 11 -6.32 -16.85 0.06
N VAL A 12 -5.00 -16.66 -0.03
CA VAL A 12 -4.48 -15.43 -0.64
C VAL A 12 -4.68 -15.59 -2.14
N PRO A 13 -5.46 -14.74 -2.83
CA PRO A 13 -5.43 -14.73 -4.28
C PRO A 13 -3.98 -14.44 -4.67
N ARG A 14 -3.31 -15.46 -5.22
CA ARG A 14 -2.03 -15.30 -5.89
C ARG A 14 -2.24 -14.17 -6.87
N ILE A 15 -1.54 -13.06 -6.65
CA ILE A 15 -1.47 -11.97 -7.63
C ILE A 15 -0.94 -12.65 -8.88
N SER A 16 -1.84 -12.96 -9.81
CA SER A 16 -1.50 -13.51 -11.10
C SER A 16 -0.47 -12.57 -11.69
N HIS A 17 0.75 -13.06 -11.89
CA HIS A 17 1.75 -12.38 -12.70
C HIS A 17 1.15 -12.25 -14.10
N ALA A 18 0.46 -11.13 -14.33
CA ALA A 18 -0.07 -10.78 -15.63
C ALA A 18 1.14 -10.62 -16.56
N THR A 19 1.24 -11.53 -17.52
CA THR A 19 2.13 -11.48 -18.68
C THR A 19 2.12 -10.08 -19.33
N PRO A 20 3.27 -9.61 -19.85
CA PRO A 20 3.46 -8.21 -20.22
C PRO A 20 2.78 -7.92 -21.55
N ARG A 21 1.55 -7.42 -21.52
CA ARG A 21 0.87 -6.91 -22.70
C ARG A 21 0.61 -5.43 -22.47
N ASN A 22 1.50 -4.61 -23.03
CA ASN A 22 1.69 -3.17 -22.78
C ASN A 22 2.10 -2.88 -21.33
N ALA A 23 3.40 -2.63 -21.12
CA ALA A 23 3.98 -2.30 -19.83
C ALA A 23 3.40 -0.98 -19.28
N THR A 24 2.24 -1.06 -18.64
CA THR A 24 1.74 -0.02 -17.77
C THR A 24 2.78 0.15 -16.66
N ALA A 25 3.47 1.30 -16.69
CA ALA A 25 4.45 1.64 -15.67
C ALA A 25 3.72 1.73 -14.33
N PHE A 26 3.92 0.73 -13.48
CA PHE A 26 3.40 0.73 -12.12
C PHE A 26 4.28 1.62 -11.25
N CYS A 27 3.63 2.41 -10.42
CA CYS A 27 4.22 3.23 -9.39
C CYS A 27 3.68 2.80 -8.02
N VAL A 28 4.42 3.18 -6.98
CA VAL A 28 4.03 2.98 -5.59
C VAL A 28 3.91 4.36 -4.94
N LEU A 29 2.71 4.67 -4.45
CA LEU A 29 2.41 5.88 -3.70
C LEU A 29 2.48 5.57 -2.20
N ASP A 30 3.27 6.36 -1.48
CA ASP A 30 3.28 6.34 -0.03
C ASP A 30 2.17 7.24 0.52
N VAL A 31 1.34 6.73 1.42
CA VAL A 31 0.31 7.52 2.12
C VAL A 31 0.37 7.20 3.61
N THR A 32 0.54 8.23 4.44
CA THR A 32 0.53 8.09 5.90
C THR A 32 -0.81 8.56 6.44
N VAL A 33 -1.48 7.71 7.21
CA VAL A 33 -2.78 8.02 7.80
C VAL A 33 -2.82 7.58 9.26
N ALA A 34 -3.80 8.07 10.03
CA ALA A 34 -4.08 7.50 11.34
C ALA A 34 -4.49 6.03 11.18
N CYS A 35 -4.14 5.18 12.15
CA CYS A 35 -4.46 3.76 12.10
C CYS A 35 -5.97 3.49 11.97
N ALA A 36 -6.81 4.37 12.54
CA ALA A 36 -8.27 4.31 12.43
C ALA A 36 -8.76 4.44 10.97
N ASP A 37 -8.08 5.26 10.17
CA ASP A 37 -8.48 5.58 8.79
C ASP A 37 -7.92 4.60 7.76
N ALA A 38 -6.94 3.77 8.15
CA ALA A 38 -6.30 2.80 7.26
C ALA A 38 -7.31 1.84 6.60
N ALA A 39 -8.38 1.48 7.31
CA ALA A 39 -9.45 0.65 6.75
C ALA A 39 -10.32 1.40 5.71
N CYS A 40 -10.53 2.72 5.85
CA CYS A 40 -11.19 3.54 4.82
C CYS A 40 -10.34 3.56 3.55
N VAL A 41 -9.04 3.85 3.70
CA VAL A 41 -8.11 3.89 2.56
C VAL A 41 -8.08 2.57 1.82
N ARG A 42 -7.91 1.44 2.53
CA ARG A 42 -7.87 0.12 1.91
C ARG A 42 -9.13 -0.21 1.11
N ARG A 43 -10.31 0.16 1.63
CA ARG A 43 -11.59 -0.05 0.94
C ARG A 43 -11.70 0.83 -0.31
N ASN A 44 -11.29 2.09 -0.24
CA ASN A 44 -11.33 3.00 -1.39
C ASN A 44 -10.34 2.60 -2.48
N VAL A 45 -9.12 2.20 -2.11
CA VAL A 45 -8.12 1.65 -3.05
C VAL A 45 -8.67 0.40 -3.74
N ALA A 46 -9.31 -0.51 -3.00
CA ALA A 46 -9.86 -1.74 -3.57
C ALA A 46 -11.01 -1.51 -4.59
N GLN A 47 -11.57 -0.30 -4.67
CA GLN A 47 -12.58 0.07 -5.66
C GLN A 47 -12.00 0.64 -6.96
N VAL A 48 -10.69 0.89 -7.01
CA VAL A 48 -10.02 1.43 -8.20
C VAL A 48 -9.26 0.31 -8.89
N ASP A 49 -9.63 0.04 -10.14
CA ASP A 49 -9.03 -1.03 -10.95
C ASP A 49 -7.51 -0.89 -11.07
N ASP A 50 -6.82 -2.02 -11.09
CA ASP A 50 -5.36 -2.12 -11.18
C ASP A 50 -4.58 -1.44 -10.05
N THR A 51 -5.26 -1.06 -8.96
CA THR A 51 -4.62 -0.52 -7.75
C THR A 51 -4.71 -1.46 -6.56
N GLY A 52 -3.78 -1.34 -5.62
CA GLY A 52 -3.78 -2.18 -4.43
C GLY A 52 -2.76 -1.78 -3.39
N VAL A 53 -3.09 -1.98 -2.12
CA VAL A 53 -2.13 -1.80 -1.03
C VAL A 53 -1.15 -2.97 -1.02
N VAL A 54 0.13 -2.68 -1.24
CA VAL A 54 1.21 -3.68 -1.26
C VAL A 54 1.88 -3.83 0.10
N ARG A 55 1.89 -2.77 0.92
CA ARG A 55 2.48 -2.80 2.26
C ARG A 55 1.75 -1.85 3.19
N CYS A 56 1.66 -2.26 4.45
CA CYS A 56 1.07 -1.50 5.53
C CYS A 56 2.07 -1.53 6.69
N GLU A 57 2.70 -0.39 6.96
CA GLU A 57 3.78 -0.27 7.93
C GLU A 57 3.38 0.68 9.06
N PRO A 58 3.26 0.20 10.31
CA PRO A 58 2.98 1.06 11.45
C PRO A 58 4.19 1.96 11.74
N LEU A 59 3.95 3.26 11.88
CA LEU A 59 4.96 4.20 12.32
C LEU A 59 4.92 4.22 13.86
N LEU A 60 5.82 3.45 14.47
CA LEU A 60 5.85 3.23 15.92
C LEU A 60 6.50 4.38 16.70
N HIS A 61 7.27 5.24 16.02
CA HIS A 61 7.93 6.39 16.62
C HIS A 61 7.88 7.53 15.59
N ASP A 62 7.15 8.59 15.90
CA ASP A 62 7.28 9.86 15.20
C ASP A 62 8.51 10.55 15.81
N ASP A 63 9.48 10.94 14.98
CA ASP A 63 10.69 11.62 15.45
C ASP A 63 10.32 12.98 16.05
N GLY A 64 10.07 13.00 17.35
CA GLY A 64 10.37 14.10 18.27
C GLY A 64 9.44 15.31 18.31
N THR A 65 8.47 15.49 17.41
CA THR A 65 7.59 16.66 17.48
C THR A 65 6.25 16.41 16.82
N GLN A 66 5.22 15.94 17.55
CA GLN A 66 3.82 16.34 17.40
C GLN A 66 2.96 15.79 18.55
N GLU A 67 2.12 16.66 19.14
CA GLU A 67 1.16 16.42 20.23
C GLU A 67 0.00 15.44 19.90
N SER A 68 0.13 14.61 18.87
CA SER A 68 -0.95 13.70 18.45
C SER A 68 -0.70 12.27 18.93
N VAL A 69 -1.47 11.87 19.94
CA VAL A 69 -1.39 10.57 20.65
C VAL A 69 -1.81 9.36 19.79
N ALA A 70 -2.23 9.57 18.54
CA ALA A 70 -2.80 8.51 17.71
C ALA A 70 -1.73 7.78 16.87
N PRO A 71 -1.70 6.42 16.86
CA PRO A 71 -0.76 5.65 16.05
C PRO A 71 -0.99 5.89 14.56
N ARG A 72 0.09 6.15 13.82
CA ARG A 72 0.06 6.38 12.36
C ARG A 72 0.55 5.15 11.60
N VAL A 73 0.07 5.00 10.37
CA VAL A 73 0.37 3.86 9.50
C VAL A 73 0.68 4.39 8.11
N ARG A 74 1.79 3.93 7.54
CA ARG A 74 2.17 4.16 6.14
C ARG A 74 1.65 3.03 5.27
N LEU A 75 0.78 3.38 4.34
CA LEU A 75 0.26 2.51 3.30
C LEU A 75 1.04 2.77 2.02
N MET A 76 1.58 1.69 1.43
CA MET A 76 2.22 1.74 0.12
C MET A 76 1.22 1.18 -0.88
N ILE A 77 0.76 2.01 -1.81
CA ILE A 77 -0.27 1.68 -2.78
C ILE A 77 0.38 1.54 -4.14
N ARG A 78 0.28 0.36 -4.75
CA ARG A 78 0.63 0.14 -6.16
C ARG A 78 -0.51 0.64 -7.03
N LEU A 79 -0.17 1.36 -8.10
CA LEU A 79 -1.12 1.81 -9.11
C LEU A 79 -0.43 2.03 -10.46
N PRO A 80 -1.14 1.97 -11.59
CA PRO A 80 -0.66 2.50 -12.86
C PRO A 80 -0.65 4.03 -12.83
N ILE A 81 0.34 4.67 -13.47
CA ILE A 81 0.47 6.13 -13.48
C ILE A 81 -0.77 6.87 -14.01
N THR A 82 -1.52 6.25 -14.93
CA THR A 82 -2.76 6.79 -15.50
C THR A 82 -3.88 6.96 -14.48
N ARG A 83 -3.84 6.22 -13.37
CA ARG A 83 -4.85 6.24 -12.30
C ARG A 83 -4.42 7.10 -11.10
N TYR A 84 -3.27 7.76 -11.17
CA TYR A 84 -2.74 8.56 -10.06
C TYR A 84 -3.69 9.66 -9.63
N THR A 85 -4.19 10.46 -10.57
CA THR A 85 -5.10 11.58 -10.27
C THR A 85 -6.42 11.09 -9.67
N GLU A 86 -7.01 10.03 -10.23
CA GLU A 86 -8.25 9.43 -9.71
C GLU A 86 -8.10 8.92 -8.28
N LEU A 87 -7.01 8.18 -8.01
CA LEU A 87 -6.72 7.68 -6.67
C LEU A 87 -6.48 8.84 -5.69
N LEU A 88 -5.74 9.86 -6.10
CA LEU A 88 -5.44 11.02 -5.27
C LEU A 88 -6.70 11.77 -4.85
N HIS A 89 -7.64 12.00 -5.77
CA HIS A 89 -8.93 12.63 -5.44
C HIS A 89 -9.70 11.81 -4.41
N ARG A 90 -9.82 10.49 -4.62
CA ARG A 90 -10.51 9.60 -3.66
C ARG A 90 -9.84 9.57 -2.29
N LEU A 91 -8.51 9.61 -2.25
CA LEU A 91 -7.77 9.63 -0.98
C LEU A 91 -8.01 10.91 -0.20
N ILE A 92 -8.02 12.07 -0.87
CA ILE A 92 -8.31 13.36 -0.24
C ILE A 92 -9.75 13.40 0.28
N GLU A 93 -10.70 12.80 -0.44
CA GLU A 93 -12.10 12.73 -0.02
C GLU A 93 -12.33 11.77 1.17
N CYS A 94 -11.66 10.60 1.19
CA CYS A 94 -11.81 9.62 2.29
C CYS A 94 -11.00 9.98 3.53
N VAL A 95 -9.80 10.55 3.38
CA VAL A 95 -8.91 10.91 4.50
C VAL A 95 -8.31 12.31 4.28
N PRO A 96 -9.03 13.38 4.64
CA PRO A 96 -8.53 14.74 4.48
C PRO A 96 -7.34 15.07 5.41
N SER A 97 -7.17 14.32 6.50
CA SER A 97 -6.06 14.42 7.44
C SER A 97 -4.83 13.57 7.05
N GLY A 98 -4.90 12.87 5.92
CA GLY A 98 -3.85 11.98 5.45
C GLY A 98 -2.69 12.73 4.82
N GLU A 99 -1.48 12.23 5.03
CA GLU A 99 -0.28 12.74 4.38
C GLU A 99 0.02 11.93 3.14
N ILE A 100 0.05 12.60 1.99
CA ILE A 100 0.47 12.01 0.72
C ILE A 100 1.99 12.17 0.62
N GLY A 101 2.69 11.05 0.63
CA GLY A 101 4.14 10.98 0.53
C GLY A 101 4.63 10.92 -0.92
N ARG A 102 5.77 10.25 -1.11
CA ARG A 102 6.45 10.18 -2.39
C ARG A 102 5.82 9.14 -3.32
N LEU A 103 5.80 9.46 -4.61
CA LEU A 103 5.54 8.50 -5.68
C LEU A 103 6.88 7.89 -6.15
N VAL A 104 6.95 6.57 -6.14
CA VAL A 104 8.18 5.80 -6.38
C VAL A 104 7.94 4.81 -7.52
N SER A 105 8.94 4.55 -8.36
CA SER A 105 8.81 3.51 -9.40
C SER A 105 8.71 2.12 -8.79
N TRP A 106 7.98 1.20 -9.42
CA TRP A 106 7.90 -0.19 -8.93
C TRP A 106 9.28 -0.84 -8.71
N ARG A 107 10.23 -0.59 -9.63
CA ARG A 107 11.61 -1.08 -9.52
C ARG A 107 12.33 -0.53 -8.29
N GLU A 108 12.18 0.75 -8.00
CA GLU A 108 12.78 1.37 -6.80
C GLU A 108 12.13 0.84 -5.52
N HIS A 109 10.81 0.60 -5.52
CA HIS A 109 10.13 -0.04 -4.40
C HIS A 109 10.66 -1.47 -4.15
N LEU A 110 10.77 -2.30 -5.20
CA LEU A 110 11.34 -3.65 -5.09
C LEU A 110 12.77 -3.63 -4.57
N ALA A 111 13.60 -2.68 -5.04
CA ALA A 111 14.96 -2.51 -4.55
C ALA A 111 15.00 -2.16 -3.05
N ARG A 112 14.07 -1.32 -2.56
CA ARG A 112 13.93 -1.01 -1.12
C ARG A 112 13.46 -2.22 -0.32
N CYS A 113 12.63 -3.08 -0.89
CA CYS A 113 12.20 -4.33 -0.26
C CYS A 113 13.27 -5.44 -0.30
N GLY A 114 14.46 -5.18 -0.87
CA GLY A 114 15.51 -6.20 -1.02
C GLY A 114 15.22 -7.25 -2.09
N LEU A 115 14.13 -7.08 -2.84
CA LEU A 115 13.71 -7.97 -3.93
C LEU A 115 14.32 -7.46 -5.23
N ARG A 116 15.65 -7.57 -5.37
CA ARG A 116 16.35 -7.11 -6.57
C ARG A 116 16.12 -7.97 -7.80
N ASP A 117 15.54 -9.15 -7.67
CA ASP A 117 15.35 -10.11 -8.75
C ASP A 117 13.91 -10.63 -8.80
N GLY A 118 13.09 -10.03 -9.66
CA GLY A 118 11.88 -10.66 -10.17
C GLY A 118 12.18 -11.22 -11.56
N ARG A 119 12.90 -12.34 -11.61
CA ARG A 119 13.12 -13.10 -12.85
C ARG A 119 12.42 -14.45 -12.77
#